data_AF-A0A7C2Z0I4-F1
#
_entry.id   AF-A0A7C2Z0I4-F1
#
_cell.length_a   1.000
_cell.length_b   1.000
_cell.length_c   1.000
_cell.angle_alpha   90.00
_cell.angle_beta   90.00
_cell.angle_gamma   90.00
#
_symmetry.space_group_name_H-M   'P 1'
#
loop_
_entity.id
_entity.type
_entity.pdbx_description
1 polymer ?
#
loop_
_entity_poly.entity_id
_entity_poly.type
_entity_poly.pdbx_seq_one_letter_code
_entity_poly.pdbx_strand_id
1 'polypeptide(L)'
;MYNPPVNGETLVRRIGFCLCSALLTLALAHTQGYSLRFYGNGVGDIDRVKIRIDDPTNNLPGPPADIGATNFTIEFWLKGTLADNPSSPVTCGANEDWIYGNIVIDRDRFSQDRKFGISIAGGRMVFGVTGDGTGAFTICGTTNVLDGAWHHIAVQRRRSDGYMWLYVDGRLEAQGDGPNGDISYPDDGIPCGWCCNGSCNFSDPFLVFGAEKHDYDRNAYPSFSGYLDEVRLSTVLRYSGNFTPPSQPFAPDAQTAALYHFDEGSGTQVLDSSGATGGPSHGGLRYGGSPAGPVWTTDTPFRRPGDVDGDGCVDDADLLQVLFAFGATGSNPADVNSDSLVDDADLLIVLFVFGAGC
;
A
#
# COMPACT_ATOMS: atom_id res chain seq x y z
N MET A 1 64.52 -46.37 -12.98
CA MET A 1 63.08 -46.19 -12.71
C MET A 1 62.95 -45.52 -11.37
N TYR A 2 62.26 -44.39 -11.37
CA TYR A 2 61.55 -43.76 -10.25
C TYR A 2 62.29 -43.26 -9.00
N ASN A 3 61.65 -42.24 -8.45
CA ASN A 3 62.14 -41.02 -7.82
C ASN A 3 62.37 -41.11 -6.27
N PRO A 4 63.02 -40.10 -5.67
CA PRO A 4 63.28 -39.90 -4.22
C PRO A 4 62.13 -39.05 -3.60
N PRO A 5 62.31 -38.18 -2.56
CA PRO A 5 63.13 -38.16 -1.34
C PRO A 5 62.23 -38.00 -0.06
N VAL A 6 62.82 -37.91 1.14
CA VAL A 6 62.17 -37.34 2.33
C VAL A 6 63.13 -36.34 2.97
N ASN A 7 62.70 -35.10 3.19
CA ASN A 7 63.21 -34.20 4.21
C ASN A 7 62.08 -33.24 4.61
N GLY A 8 61.84 -33.16 5.93
CA GLY A 8 60.83 -32.31 6.54
C GLY A 8 61.37 -30.93 6.88
N GLU A 9 60.48 -29.95 6.89
CA GLU A 9 60.68 -28.66 7.54
C GLU A 9 59.39 -28.20 8.23
N THR A 10 59.61 -27.59 9.38
CA THR A 10 58.66 -27.09 10.39
C THR A 10 57.84 -25.89 9.93
N LEU A 11 56.51 -25.94 10.16
CA LEU A 11 55.55 -24.89 9.85
C LEU A 11 55.47 -23.85 10.98
N VAL A 12 55.89 -22.61 10.72
CA VAL A 12 55.65 -21.44 11.58
C VAL A 12 54.24 -20.89 11.30
N ARG A 13 53.33 -20.97 12.28
CA ARG A 13 51.99 -20.34 12.22
C ARG A 13 52.12 -18.81 12.28
N ARG A 14 51.79 -18.11 11.20
CA ARG A 14 51.47 -16.68 11.22
C ARG A 14 49.97 -16.53 11.49
N ILE A 15 49.62 -15.97 12.65
CA ILE A 15 48.27 -15.51 12.96
C ILE A 15 48.10 -14.17 12.25
N GLY A 16 47.38 -14.17 11.12
CA GLY A 16 46.92 -12.94 10.48
C GLY A 16 45.67 -12.44 11.19
N PHE A 17 45.78 -11.32 11.91
CA PHE A 17 44.61 -10.55 12.32
C PHE A 17 43.95 -9.98 11.07
N CYS A 18 42.83 -10.56 10.67
CA CYS A 18 41.96 -9.99 9.65
C CYS A 18 41.14 -8.89 10.34
N LEU A 19 41.58 -7.63 10.24
CA LEU A 19 40.68 -6.50 10.49
C LEU A 19 39.64 -6.51 9.38
N CYS A 20 38.49 -7.11 9.68
CA CYS A 20 37.27 -6.88 8.91
C CYS A 20 36.80 -5.47 9.25
N SER A 21 37.28 -4.46 8.51
CA SER A 21 36.64 -3.15 8.50
C SER A 21 35.27 -3.34 7.84
N ALA A 22 34.24 -3.54 8.67
CA ALA A 22 32.88 -3.32 8.24
C ALA A 22 32.76 -1.82 7.92
N LEU A 23 32.88 -1.49 6.63
CA LEU A 23 32.40 -0.22 6.12
C LEU A 23 30.88 -0.25 6.27
N LEU A 24 30.40 0.28 7.39
CA LEU A 24 29.02 0.68 7.57
C LEU A 24 28.81 1.87 6.64
N THR A 25 28.49 1.61 5.38
CA THR A 25 27.90 2.64 4.52
C THR A 25 26.51 2.91 5.07
N LEU A 26 26.39 3.88 5.98
CA LEU A 26 25.11 4.55 6.20
C LEU A 26 24.77 5.24 4.88
N ALA A 27 23.98 4.57 4.05
CA ALA A 27 23.22 5.25 3.05
C ALA A 27 22.26 6.16 3.83
N LEU A 28 22.50 7.47 3.83
CA LEU A 28 21.46 8.45 4.09
C LEU A 28 20.44 8.29 2.95
N ALA A 29 19.58 7.27 3.05
CA ALA A 29 18.36 7.19 2.29
C ALA A 29 17.50 8.38 2.72
N HIS A 30 16.84 9.00 1.75
CA HIS A 30 16.02 10.19 1.91
C HIS A 30 15.13 10.07 3.15
N THR A 31 15.36 10.91 4.17
CA THR A 31 14.79 10.78 5.53
C THR A 31 13.40 11.41 5.67
N GLN A 32 12.67 11.60 4.59
CA GLN A 32 11.32 12.16 4.63
C GLN A 32 10.41 11.32 3.72
N GLY A 33 9.55 10.52 4.34
CA GLY A 33 8.46 9.87 3.64
C GLY A 33 7.41 10.90 3.21
N TYR A 34 6.79 10.68 2.06
CA TYR A 34 5.65 11.45 1.57
C TYR A 34 4.42 10.56 1.48
N SER A 35 3.25 11.17 1.43
CA SER A 35 2.01 10.52 1.00
C SER A 35 1.32 11.35 -0.08
N LEU A 36 0.23 10.82 -0.62
CA LEU A 36 -0.64 11.55 -1.55
C LEU A 36 -1.92 12.02 -0.89
N ARG A 37 -2.20 13.33 -1.01
CA ARG A 37 -3.46 13.97 -0.60
C ARG A 37 -4.39 14.15 -1.80
N PHE A 38 -5.56 13.51 -1.76
CA PHE A 38 -6.65 13.59 -2.76
C PHE A 38 -7.78 14.48 -2.27
N TYR A 39 -8.30 15.40 -3.07
CA TYR A 39 -9.33 16.39 -2.66
C TYR A 39 -10.78 15.99 -2.94
N GLY A 40 -11.04 14.77 -3.41
CA GLY A 40 -12.38 14.32 -3.78
C GLY A 40 -12.92 14.98 -5.05
N ASN A 41 -12.05 15.55 -5.88
CA ASN A 41 -12.38 16.30 -7.09
C ASN A 41 -12.36 15.43 -8.35
N GLY A 42 -12.59 14.13 -8.23
CA GLY A 42 -12.24 13.15 -9.26
C GLY A 42 -12.87 13.31 -10.64
N VAL A 43 -13.79 14.24 -10.85
CA VAL A 43 -14.53 14.41 -12.11
C VAL A 43 -13.68 14.96 -13.24
N GLY A 44 -13.68 14.25 -14.35
CA GLY A 44 -13.00 14.64 -15.59
C GLY A 44 -11.61 14.03 -15.71
N ASP A 45 -11.44 12.80 -15.21
CA ASP A 45 -10.20 12.04 -15.15
C ASP A 45 -9.07 12.81 -14.43
N ILE A 46 -9.40 13.49 -13.33
CA ILE A 46 -8.48 14.24 -12.46
C ILE A 46 -8.58 13.72 -11.01
N ASP A 47 -7.75 14.28 -10.12
CA ASP A 47 -7.67 13.97 -8.69
C ASP A 47 -7.62 12.47 -8.37
N ARG A 48 -6.79 11.74 -9.14
CA ARG A 48 -6.65 10.28 -9.06
C ARG A 48 -5.26 9.81 -9.48
N VAL A 49 -4.91 8.60 -9.07
CA VAL A 49 -3.78 7.83 -9.63
C VAL A 49 -4.33 6.82 -10.62
N LYS A 50 -3.69 6.66 -11.78
CA LYS A 50 -4.05 5.62 -12.76
C LYS A 50 -2.88 4.70 -13.04
N ILE A 51 -3.04 3.43 -12.72
CA ILE A 51 -2.08 2.35 -13.00
C ILE A 51 -2.66 1.51 -14.12
N ARG A 52 -1.96 1.41 -15.25
CA ARG A 52 -2.40 0.54 -16.34
C ARG A 52 -2.22 -0.92 -15.92
N ILE A 53 -3.29 -1.70 -15.99
CA ILE A 53 -3.31 -3.14 -15.66
C ILE A 53 -3.57 -4.02 -16.87
N ASP A 54 -3.84 -3.43 -18.03
CA ASP A 54 -3.95 -4.15 -19.29
C ASP A 54 -3.64 -3.25 -20.51
N ASP A 55 -3.26 -3.86 -21.62
CA ASP A 55 -3.25 -3.22 -22.94
C ASP A 55 -4.40 -3.77 -23.80
N PRO A 56 -5.54 -3.07 -23.87
CA PRO A 56 -6.74 -3.56 -24.56
C PRO A 56 -6.57 -3.63 -26.09
N THR A 57 -5.39 -3.32 -26.61
CA THR A 57 -5.06 -3.42 -28.04
C THR A 57 -4.47 -4.79 -28.41
N ASN A 58 -4.19 -5.65 -27.43
CA ASN A 58 -3.68 -7.00 -27.64
C ASN A 58 -4.30 -7.99 -26.64
N ASN A 59 -3.88 -9.26 -26.69
CA ASN A 59 -4.36 -10.33 -25.81
C ASN A 59 -3.22 -10.93 -24.96
N LEU A 60 -2.21 -10.12 -24.65
CA LEU A 60 -1.10 -10.54 -23.80
C LEU A 60 -1.49 -10.38 -22.34
N PRO A 61 -0.89 -11.17 -21.43
CA PRO A 61 -1.09 -10.96 -20.01
C PRO A 61 -0.77 -9.54 -19.57
N GLY A 62 -1.63 -8.98 -18.72
CA GLY A 62 -1.41 -7.69 -18.07
C GLY A 62 -0.14 -7.65 -17.20
N PRO A 63 0.34 -6.45 -16.83
CA PRO A 63 1.45 -6.32 -15.88
C PRO A 63 1.08 -6.87 -14.50
N PRO A 64 2.06 -7.10 -13.61
CA PRO A 64 1.84 -7.73 -12.30
C PRO A 64 0.77 -7.08 -11.40
N ALA A 65 0.51 -5.77 -11.55
CA ALA A 65 -0.56 -5.09 -10.83
C ALA A 65 -1.98 -5.58 -11.18
N ASP A 66 -2.15 -6.36 -12.26
CA ASP A 66 -3.41 -7.04 -12.58
C ASP A 66 -3.65 -8.28 -11.69
N ILE A 67 -3.97 -8.01 -10.42
CA ILE A 67 -4.25 -9.03 -9.42
C ILE A 67 -5.68 -9.59 -9.56
N GLY A 68 -5.87 -10.86 -9.16
CA GLY A 68 -7.17 -11.53 -9.19
C GLY A 68 -7.14 -12.92 -9.81
N ALA A 69 -6.09 -13.23 -10.58
CA ALA A 69 -5.83 -14.55 -11.17
C ALA A 69 -5.34 -15.57 -10.14
N THR A 70 -4.93 -15.12 -8.96
CA THR A 70 -4.53 -15.92 -7.80
C THR A 70 -5.25 -15.41 -6.54
N ASN A 71 -4.87 -15.91 -5.36
CA ASN A 71 -5.24 -15.22 -4.13
C ASN A 71 -4.65 -13.82 -4.16
N PHE A 72 -5.25 -12.86 -3.47
CA PHE A 72 -4.60 -11.56 -3.34
C PHE A 72 -4.82 -10.93 -1.99
N THR A 73 -3.93 -10.01 -1.67
CA THR A 73 -4.05 -9.04 -0.57
C THR A 73 -3.77 -7.65 -1.15
N ILE A 74 -4.62 -6.69 -0.82
CA ILE A 74 -4.39 -5.26 -1.01
C ILE A 74 -4.28 -4.66 0.38
N GLU A 75 -3.19 -3.97 0.67
CA GLU A 75 -3.02 -3.28 1.93
C GLU A 75 -2.40 -1.90 1.73
N PHE A 76 -2.75 -0.96 2.60
CA PHE A 76 -2.38 0.44 2.48
C PHE A 76 -2.67 1.19 3.77
N TRP A 77 -2.10 2.39 3.88
CA TRP A 77 -2.43 3.34 4.92
C TRP A 77 -3.35 4.42 4.37
N LEU A 78 -4.36 4.81 5.15
CA LEU A 78 -5.23 5.92 4.80
C LEU A 78 -5.48 6.84 5.99
N LYS A 79 -5.77 8.09 5.68
CA LYS A 79 -6.26 9.07 6.66
C LYS A 79 -7.33 9.94 6.03
N GLY A 80 -8.41 10.20 6.74
CA GLY A 80 -9.49 11.07 6.26
C GLY A 80 -10.43 11.51 7.37
N THR A 81 -11.45 12.31 7.01
CA THR A 81 -12.48 12.77 7.93
C THR A 81 -13.88 12.49 7.41
N LEU A 82 -14.85 12.40 8.32
CA LEU A 82 -16.27 12.23 7.98
C LEU A 82 -16.82 13.44 7.21
N ALA A 83 -16.30 14.64 7.48
CA ALA A 83 -16.72 15.86 6.78
C ALA A 83 -16.34 15.81 5.30
N ASP A 84 -15.16 15.28 4.99
CA ASP A 84 -14.63 15.15 3.63
C ASP A 84 -15.20 13.94 2.87
N ASN A 85 -15.68 12.92 3.60
CA ASN A 85 -16.20 11.68 3.02
C ASN A 85 -17.59 11.33 3.61
N PRO A 86 -18.64 12.05 3.21
CA PRO A 86 -19.94 12.02 3.87
C PRO A 86 -20.87 10.89 3.40
N SER A 87 -20.39 9.93 2.58
CA SER A 87 -21.23 8.83 2.10
C SER A 87 -21.92 8.10 3.25
N SER A 88 -23.22 7.85 3.08
CA SER A 88 -24.01 7.09 4.06
C SER A 88 -23.56 5.63 4.13
N PRO A 89 -23.81 4.92 5.25
CA PRO A 89 -23.57 3.47 5.31
C PRO A 89 -24.26 2.73 4.16
N VAL A 90 -23.59 1.70 3.63
CA VAL A 90 -24.10 0.84 2.55
C VAL A 90 -24.54 -0.52 3.09
N THR A 91 -25.24 -1.31 2.25
CA THR A 91 -25.63 -2.67 2.60
C THR A 91 -24.50 -3.65 2.26
N CYS A 92 -24.11 -4.50 3.20
CA CYS A 92 -23.14 -5.57 2.96
C CYS A 92 -23.89 -6.89 2.69
N GLY A 93 -23.34 -7.75 1.84
CA GLY A 93 -23.96 -9.00 1.41
C GLY A 93 -23.84 -9.20 -0.10
N ALA A 94 -24.75 -9.98 -0.69
CA ALA A 94 -24.76 -10.30 -2.11
C ALA A 94 -25.26 -9.12 -2.98
N ASN A 95 -24.40 -8.12 -3.19
CA ASN A 95 -24.66 -6.91 -3.96
C ASN A 95 -23.34 -6.28 -4.45
N GLU A 96 -23.44 -5.10 -5.09
CA GLU A 96 -22.30 -4.27 -5.52
C GLU A 96 -22.26 -2.92 -4.77
N ASP A 97 -22.89 -2.83 -3.59
CA ASP A 97 -23.12 -1.53 -2.93
C ASP A 97 -21.83 -0.82 -2.48
N TRP A 98 -20.66 -1.48 -2.56
CA TRP A 98 -19.35 -0.85 -2.37
C TRP A 98 -19.16 0.39 -3.25
N ILE A 99 -19.79 0.46 -4.42
CA ILE A 99 -19.67 1.61 -5.34
C ILE A 99 -20.26 2.91 -4.78
N TYR A 100 -21.16 2.85 -3.79
CA TYR A 100 -21.84 4.03 -3.24
C TYR A 100 -21.04 4.74 -2.12
N GLY A 101 -19.93 4.16 -1.68
CA GLY A 101 -19.00 4.81 -0.76
C GLY A 101 -18.10 5.83 -1.47
N ASN A 102 -17.39 6.65 -0.69
CA ASN A 102 -16.28 7.45 -1.20
C ASN A 102 -15.17 6.49 -1.70
N ILE A 103 -14.93 6.45 -3.01
CA ILE A 103 -14.10 5.45 -3.68
C ILE A 103 -12.61 5.70 -3.43
N VAL A 104 -11.93 4.72 -2.81
CA VAL A 104 -10.50 4.76 -2.50
C VAL A 104 -9.69 3.99 -3.55
N ILE A 105 -10.12 2.77 -3.89
CA ILE A 105 -9.50 1.95 -4.93
C ILE A 105 -10.61 1.42 -5.85
N ASP A 106 -10.46 1.65 -7.14
CA ASP A 106 -11.45 1.28 -8.14
C ASP A 106 -10.82 0.43 -9.25
N ARG A 107 -11.31 -0.80 -9.34
CA ARG A 107 -11.01 -1.75 -10.41
C ARG A 107 -12.33 -2.28 -10.99
N ASP A 108 -13.31 -1.38 -11.12
CA ASP A 108 -14.58 -1.63 -11.81
C ASP A 108 -14.33 -1.95 -13.29
N ARG A 109 -15.24 -2.75 -13.84
CA ARG A 109 -15.40 -2.93 -15.29
C ARG A 109 -16.86 -2.59 -15.56
N PHE A 110 -17.10 -1.44 -16.17
CA PHE A 110 -18.45 -0.87 -16.20
C PHE A 110 -19.47 -1.85 -16.79
N SER A 111 -20.51 -2.18 -16.01
CA SER A 111 -21.56 -3.16 -16.39
C SER A 111 -21.01 -4.53 -16.83
N GLN A 112 -19.83 -4.91 -16.34
CA GLN A 112 -19.18 -6.16 -16.62
C GLN A 112 -18.72 -6.84 -15.33
N ASP A 113 -18.52 -8.15 -15.46
CA ASP A 113 -18.02 -9.02 -14.40
C ASP A 113 -16.50 -8.91 -14.24
N ARG A 114 -15.96 -9.67 -13.28
CA ARG A 114 -14.56 -9.69 -12.88
C ARG A 114 -14.13 -8.28 -12.50
N LYS A 115 -14.58 -7.79 -11.34
CA LYS A 115 -14.28 -6.45 -10.83
C LYS A 115 -14.17 -6.43 -9.31
N PHE A 116 -13.52 -5.42 -8.77
CA PHE A 116 -13.50 -5.17 -7.33
C PHE A 116 -13.25 -3.70 -7.04
N GLY A 117 -13.53 -3.28 -5.81
CA GLY A 117 -13.14 -1.96 -5.33
C GLY A 117 -13.26 -1.82 -3.83
N ILE A 118 -12.67 -0.75 -3.33
CA ILE A 118 -12.61 -0.40 -1.92
C ILE A 118 -13.09 1.04 -1.76
N SER A 119 -14.01 1.26 -0.84
CA SER A 119 -14.59 2.57 -0.55
C SER A 119 -14.79 2.80 0.94
N ILE A 120 -15.23 4.00 1.31
CA ILE A 120 -15.59 4.36 2.68
C ILE A 120 -17.04 4.82 2.73
N ALA A 121 -17.83 4.21 3.61
CA ALA A 121 -19.24 4.50 3.77
C ALA A 121 -19.62 4.52 5.26
N GLY A 122 -20.26 5.60 5.71
CA GLY A 122 -20.63 5.76 7.12
C GLY A 122 -19.44 5.69 8.08
N GLY A 123 -18.26 6.14 7.64
CA GLY A 123 -17.02 6.06 8.43
C GLY A 123 -16.25 4.75 8.30
N ARG A 124 -16.77 3.73 7.62
CA ARG A 124 -16.22 2.37 7.64
C ARG A 124 -15.69 1.96 6.28
N MET A 125 -14.64 1.15 6.27
CA MET A 125 -14.14 0.54 5.05
C MET A 125 -15.14 -0.46 4.47
N VAL A 126 -15.27 -0.46 3.15
CA VAL A 126 -16.12 -1.35 2.38
C VAL A 126 -15.30 -1.97 1.27
N PHE A 127 -15.42 -3.28 1.08
CA PHE A 127 -14.73 -4.03 0.02
C PHE A 127 -15.73 -4.89 -0.72
N GLY A 128 -15.80 -4.74 -2.03
CA GLY A 128 -16.69 -5.52 -2.88
C GLY A 128 -15.98 -6.15 -4.06
N VAL A 129 -16.50 -7.30 -4.47
CA VAL A 129 -16.00 -8.11 -5.58
C VAL A 129 -17.18 -8.61 -6.40
N THR A 130 -17.06 -8.58 -7.72
CA THR A 130 -17.93 -9.28 -8.67
C THR A 130 -17.10 -10.30 -9.42
N GLY A 131 -17.55 -11.55 -9.44
CA GLY A 131 -16.88 -12.64 -10.15
C GLY A 131 -17.37 -12.81 -11.59
N ASP A 132 -16.81 -13.76 -12.32
CA ASP A 132 -17.20 -14.12 -13.70
C ASP A 132 -18.45 -15.00 -13.71
N GLY A 133 -19.64 -14.39 -13.78
CA GLY A 133 -20.92 -15.10 -13.67
C GLY A 133 -21.18 -15.75 -12.30
N THR A 134 -20.33 -15.49 -11.30
CA THR A 134 -20.42 -16.07 -9.94
C THR A 134 -21.05 -15.12 -8.92
N GLY A 135 -21.60 -14.00 -9.39
CA GLY A 135 -22.30 -13.01 -8.57
C GLY A 135 -21.39 -11.93 -7.98
N ALA A 136 -21.94 -11.12 -7.09
CA ALA A 136 -21.25 -10.05 -6.40
C ALA A 136 -21.42 -10.17 -4.88
N PHE A 137 -20.42 -9.70 -4.14
CA PHE A 137 -20.46 -9.67 -2.69
C PHE A 137 -19.70 -8.47 -2.13
N THR A 138 -20.27 -7.82 -1.12
CA THR A 138 -19.72 -6.68 -0.40
C THR A 138 -19.58 -7.00 1.09
N ILE A 139 -18.38 -6.79 1.65
CA ILE A 139 -18.14 -6.82 3.10
C ILE A 139 -17.83 -5.41 3.61
N CYS A 140 -18.25 -5.11 4.83
CA CYS A 140 -17.99 -3.81 5.46
C CYS A 140 -17.39 -4.00 6.84
N GLY A 141 -16.39 -3.18 7.16
CA GLY A 141 -15.81 -3.10 8.50
C GLY A 141 -16.79 -2.55 9.53
N THR A 142 -16.26 -2.32 10.73
CA THR A 142 -17.02 -1.89 11.91
C THR A 142 -16.45 -0.61 12.53
N THR A 143 -15.14 -0.40 12.43
CA THR A 143 -14.45 0.77 12.98
C THR A 143 -14.64 1.99 12.10
N ASN A 144 -14.83 3.14 12.74
CA ASN A 144 -14.75 4.42 12.05
C ASN A 144 -13.27 4.75 11.79
N VAL A 145 -12.88 4.85 10.52
CA VAL A 145 -11.50 5.17 10.08
C VAL A 145 -11.36 6.62 9.61
N LEU A 146 -12.42 7.42 9.76
CA LEU A 146 -12.51 8.80 9.34
C LEU A 146 -12.45 9.76 10.54
N ASP A 147 -11.56 9.48 11.48
CA ASP A 147 -11.34 10.25 12.71
C ASP A 147 -10.15 11.23 12.63
N GLY A 148 -9.50 11.31 11.46
CA GLY A 148 -8.32 12.16 11.24
C GLY A 148 -7.00 11.51 11.64
N ALA A 149 -6.96 10.24 12.04
CA ALA A 149 -5.74 9.47 12.24
C ALA A 149 -5.39 8.60 11.02
N TRP A 150 -4.13 8.16 10.94
CA TRP A 150 -3.71 7.14 9.98
C TRP A 150 -4.17 5.77 10.45
N HIS A 151 -4.79 5.02 9.54
CA HIS A 151 -5.22 3.63 9.76
C HIS A 151 -4.62 2.71 8.71
N HIS A 152 -4.21 1.52 9.14
CA HIS A 152 -3.78 0.45 8.23
C HIS A 152 -4.99 -0.36 7.80
N ILE A 153 -5.20 -0.49 6.50
CA ILE A 153 -6.27 -1.31 5.94
C ILE A 153 -5.64 -2.47 5.18
N ALA A 154 -6.20 -3.67 5.34
CA ALA A 154 -5.91 -4.79 4.47
C ALA A 154 -7.20 -5.49 4.05
N VAL A 155 -7.30 -5.84 2.77
CA VAL A 155 -8.36 -6.72 2.25
C VAL A 155 -7.71 -7.86 1.50
N GLN A 156 -8.29 -9.05 1.58
CA GLN A 156 -7.78 -10.22 0.86
C GLN A 156 -8.92 -11.07 0.34
N ARG A 157 -8.66 -11.77 -0.77
CA ARG A 157 -9.59 -12.73 -1.36
C ARG A 157 -8.86 -14.00 -1.75
N ARG A 158 -9.47 -15.14 -1.42
CA ARG A 158 -8.99 -16.45 -1.85
C ARG A 158 -9.67 -16.84 -3.17
N ARG A 159 -8.89 -17.23 -4.17
CA ARG A 159 -9.41 -17.56 -5.51
C ARG A 159 -10.27 -18.81 -5.54
N SER A 160 -9.88 -19.85 -4.79
CA SER A 160 -10.49 -21.18 -4.89
C SER A 160 -11.96 -21.21 -4.50
N ASP A 161 -12.33 -20.42 -3.50
CA ASP A 161 -13.68 -20.37 -2.93
C ASP A 161 -14.24 -18.96 -2.85
N GLY A 162 -13.49 -17.92 -3.21
CA GLY A 162 -13.99 -16.55 -3.21
C GLY A 162 -14.06 -15.91 -1.84
N TYR A 163 -13.60 -16.59 -0.78
CA TYR A 163 -13.70 -16.08 0.57
C TYR A 163 -12.92 -14.77 0.71
N MET A 164 -13.53 -13.77 1.33
CA MET A 164 -13.02 -12.40 1.47
C MET A 164 -12.79 -12.06 2.94
N TRP A 165 -11.79 -11.20 3.21
CA TRP A 165 -11.52 -10.65 4.54
C TRP A 165 -11.20 -9.16 4.45
N LEU A 166 -11.54 -8.43 5.49
CA LEU A 166 -11.22 -7.01 5.69
C LEU A 166 -10.69 -6.81 7.11
N TYR A 167 -9.55 -6.15 7.20
CA TYR A 167 -8.84 -5.82 8.43
C TYR A 167 -8.67 -4.30 8.53
N VAL A 168 -8.80 -3.79 9.75
CA VAL A 168 -8.50 -2.40 10.11
C VAL A 168 -7.54 -2.44 11.29
N ASP A 169 -6.41 -1.76 11.18
CA ASP A 169 -5.32 -1.71 12.17
C ASP A 169 -4.92 -3.11 12.66
N GLY A 170 -4.82 -4.05 11.71
CA GLY A 170 -4.45 -5.43 11.98
C GLY A 170 -5.54 -6.30 12.62
N ARG A 171 -6.71 -5.75 12.93
CA ARG A 171 -7.85 -6.49 13.47
C ARG A 171 -8.78 -6.95 12.35
N LEU A 172 -9.13 -8.24 12.34
CA LEU A 172 -10.17 -8.75 11.44
C LEU A 172 -11.53 -8.15 11.80
N GLU A 173 -12.15 -7.44 10.85
CA GLU A 173 -13.45 -6.78 11.08
C GLU A 173 -14.60 -7.42 10.33
N ALA A 174 -14.34 -7.92 9.13
CA ALA A 174 -15.35 -8.57 8.31
C ALA A 174 -14.76 -9.68 7.45
N GLN A 175 -15.58 -10.67 7.17
CA GLN A 175 -15.27 -11.74 6.24
C GLN A 175 -16.56 -12.35 5.69
N GLY A 176 -16.47 -12.99 4.53
CA GLY A 176 -17.65 -13.57 3.89
C GLY A 176 -17.32 -14.45 2.70
N ASP A 177 -18.29 -15.29 2.33
CA ASP A 177 -18.22 -16.15 1.15
C ASP A 177 -18.58 -15.32 -0.09
N GLY A 178 -17.55 -14.87 -0.80
CA GLY A 178 -17.67 -14.04 -1.98
C GLY A 178 -17.57 -14.83 -3.30
N PRO A 179 -17.57 -14.15 -4.45
CA PRO A 179 -17.47 -14.80 -5.74
C PRO A 179 -16.11 -15.47 -5.89
N ASN A 180 -16.07 -16.73 -6.34
CA ASN A 180 -14.84 -17.50 -6.56
C ASN A 180 -14.31 -17.37 -8.00
N GLY A 181 -13.17 -18.00 -8.28
CA GLY A 181 -12.57 -18.02 -9.61
C GLY A 181 -11.62 -16.84 -9.87
N ASP A 182 -11.17 -16.76 -11.13
CA ASP A 182 -10.33 -15.68 -11.61
C ASP A 182 -11.15 -14.39 -11.75
N ILE A 183 -10.63 -13.31 -11.17
CA ILE A 183 -11.21 -11.97 -11.32
C ILE A 183 -10.21 -10.94 -11.81
N SER A 184 -9.01 -11.33 -12.27
CA SER A 184 -8.10 -10.35 -12.90
C SER A 184 -8.80 -9.68 -14.08
N TYR A 185 -8.29 -8.54 -14.52
CA TYR A 185 -8.70 -8.01 -15.81
C TYR A 185 -8.44 -9.08 -16.89
N PRO A 186 -9.40 -9.39 -17.78
CA PRO A 186 -9.17 -10.38 -18.82
C PRO A 186 -8.14 -9.88 -19.83
N ASP A 187 -7.18 -10.73 -20.23
CA ASP A 187 -6.20 -10.40 -21.27
C ASP A 187 -6.85 -9.96 -22.60
N ASP A 188 -8.05 -10.47 -22.91
CA ASP A 188 -8.85 -10.08 -24.08
C ASP A 188 -10.01 -9.13 -23.72
N GLY A 189 -9.90 -8.43 -22.59
CA GLY A 189 -10.94 -7.58 -22.03
C GLY A 189 -11.25 -6.38 -22.91
N ILE A 190 -12.46 -6.33 -23.45
CA ILE A 190 -12.93 -5.22 -24.28
C ILE A 190 -13.63 -4.18 -23.40
N PRO A 191 -13.14 -2.93 -23.33
CA PRO A 191 -13.83 -1.87 -22.61
C PRO A 191 -15.21 -1.59 -23.20
N CYS A 192 -16.20 -1.28 -22.36
CA CYS A 192 -17.53 -0.94 -22.86
C CYS A 192 -17.47 0.30 -23.78
N GLY A 193 -18.03 0.18 -24.99
CA GLY A 193 -17.98 1.23 -26.01
C GLY A 193 -18.98 2.38 -25.84
N TRP A 194 -19.94 2.27 -24.91
CA TRP A 194 -21.06 3.21 -24.76
C TRP A 194 -21.38 3.58 -23.30
N CYS A 195 -20.65 3.04 -22.33
CA CYS A 195 -21.02 3.15 -20.92
C CYS A 195 -20.48 4.42 -20.24
N CYS A 196 -19.27 4.86 -20.58
CA CYS A 196 -18.57 5.96 -19.90
C CYS A 196 -18.83 7.31 -20.59
N ASN A 197 -20.11 7.64 -20.84
CA ASN A 197 -20.51 8.73 -21.74
C ASN A 197 -19.84 8.63 -23.13
N GLY A 198 -19.67 7.39 -23.59
CA GLY A 198 -18.85 7.02 -24.73
C GLY A 198 -18.06 5.74 -24.42
N SER A 199 -16.85 5.64 -25.00
CA SER A 199 -15.97 4.50 -24.79
C SER A 199 -15.22 4.59 -23.47
N CYS A 200 -15.16 3.48 -22.74
CA CYS A 200 -14.39 3.33 -21.52
C CYS A 200 -12.89 3.06 -21.75
N ASN A 201 -12.37 3.12 -22.98
CA ASN A 201 -10.96 2.82 -23.27
C ASN A 201 -9.97 3.67 -22.46
N PHE A 202 -10.37 4.87 -22.05
CA PHE A 202 -9.52 5.76 -21.25
C PHE A 202 -9.40 5.32 -19.79
N SER A 203 -10.33 4.51 -19.28
CA SER A 203 -10.46 4.17 -17.86
C SER A 203 -10.44 2.67 -17.60
N ASP A 204 -11.15 1.84 -18.36
CA ASP A 204 -11.36 0.40 -18.10
C ASP A 204 -10.08 -0.43 -17.88
N PRO A 205 -8.98 -0.29 -18.65
CA PRO A 205 -7.77 -1.09 -18.44
C PRO A 205 -6.85 -0.54 -17.33
N PHE A 206 -7.41 0.15 -16.34
CA PHE A 206 -6.66 0.76 -15.23
C PHE A 206 -7.17 0.30 -13.86
N LEU A 207 -6.25 0.21 -12.91
CA LEU A 207 -6.52 0.31 -11.48
C LEU A 207 -6.43 1.80 -11.09
N VAL A 208 -7.43 2.31 -10.37
CA VAL A 208 -7.51 3.72 -10.01
C VAL A 208 -7.49 3.90 -8.50
N PHE A 209 -6.73 4.86 -8.00
CA PHE A 209 -6.79 5.29 -6.61
C PHE A 209 -7.42 6.69 -6.49
N GLY A 210 -8.28 6.87 -5.50
CA GLY A 210 -8.85 8.15 -5.07
C GLY A 210 -10.16 8.57 -5.74
N ALA A 211 -10.63 7.87 -6.78
CA ALA A 211 -11.84 8.27 -7.50
C ALA A 211 -12.56 7.10 -8.17
N GLU A 212 -13.85 7.30 -8.44
CA GLU A 212 -14.61 6.44 -9.35
C GLU A 212 -13.98 6.50 -10.76
N LYS A 213 -13.67 5.33 -11.29
CA LYS A 213 -12.78 5.15 -12.43
C LYS A 213 -13.35 5.66 -13.75
N HIS A 214 -14.65 5.57 -13.96
CA HIS A 214 -15.30 5.82 -15.24
C HIS A 214 -15.81 7.25 -15.45
N ASP A 215 -15.74 8.10 -14.42
CA ASP A 215 -16.30 9.47 -14.43
C ASP A 215 -17.81 9.49 -14.75
N TYR A 216 -18.55 8.49 -14.26
CA TYR A 216 -19.96 8.30 -14.65
C TYR A 216 -20.92 9.26 -13.92
N ASP A 217 -20.95 9.19 -12.59
CA ASP A 217 -21.79 10.08 -11.75
C ASP A 217 -21.15 10.28 -10.37
N ARG A 218 -20.53 11.45 -10.17
CA ARG A 218 -19.89 11.81 -8.91
C ARG A 218 -20.83 11.91 -7.71
N ASN A 219 -22.13 12.07 -7.92
CA ASN A 219 -23.07 12.23 -6.82
C ASN A 219 -23.49 10.85 -6.28
N ALA A 220 -23.53 9.85 -7.16
CA ALA A 220 -23.79 8.47 -6.78
C ALA A 220 -22.52 7.74 -6.32
N TYR A 221 -21.38 8.07 -6.94
CA TYR A 221 -20.09 7.38 -6.75
C TYR A 221 -18.99 8.41 -6.43
N PRO A 222 -19.01 8.97 -5.21
CA PRO A 222 -18.12 10.08 -4.87
C PRO A 222 -16.66 9.63 -4.75
N SER A 223 -15.74 10.52 -5.10
CA SER A 223 -14.30 10.30 -4.90
C SER A 223 -13.90 10.38 -3.43
N PHE A 224 -12.81 9.73 -3.06
CA PHE A 224 -12.19 9.86 -1.75
C PHE A 224 -11.50 11.22 -1.59
N SER A 225 -11.67 11.84 -0.43
CA SER A 225 -10.92 13.03 -0.02
C SER A 225 -10.14 12.73 1.26
N GLY A 226 -8.82 12.64 1.15
CA GLY A 226 -7.95 12.24 2.24
C GLY A 226 -6.56 11.87 1.77
N TYR A 227 -5.83 11.15 2.59
CA TYR A 227 -4.43 10.77 2.37
C TYR A 227 -4.33 9.27 2.13
N LEU A 228 -3.44 8.88 1.23
CA LEU A 228 -3.11 7.50 0.94
C LEU A 228 -1.59 7.35 0.98
N ASP A 229 -1.11 6.32 1.66
CA ASP A 229 0.30 5.97 1.73
C ASP A 229 0.50 4.44 1.58
N GLU A 230 1.67 4.02 1.12
CA GLU A 230 2.14 2.63 1.17
C GLU A 230 1.18 1.58 0.61
N VAL A 231 0.76 1.71 -0.64
CA VAL A 231 -0.15 0.72 -1.26
C VAL A 231 0.65 -0.47 -1.75
N ARG A 232 0.39 -1.66 -1.18
CA ARG A 232 0.94 -2.94 -1.61
C ARG A 232 -0.13 -3.85 -2.19
N LEU A 233 0.12 -4.36 -3.39
CA LEU A 233 -0.66 -5.42 -4.04
C LEU A 233 0.13 -6.73 -3.97
N SER A 234 -0.52 -7.81 -3.57
CA SER A 234 0.14 -9.13 -3.40
C SER A 234 -0.67 -10.26 -4.00
N THR A 235 0.02 -11.32 -4.43
CA THR A 235 -0.54 -12.52 -5.09
C THR A 235 -0.81 -13.69 -4.14
N VAL A 236 -0.87 -13.39 -2.84
CA VAL A 236 -1.13 -14.36 -1.76
C VAL A 236 -2.06 -13.77 -0.71
N LEU A 237 -2.62 -14.63 0.15
CA LEU A 237 -3.21 -14.20 1.41
C LEU A 237 -2.07 -13.94 2.39
N ARG A 238 -1.92 -12.70 2.87
CA ARG A 238 -0.86 -12.38 3.84
C ARG A 238 -1.26 -12.68 5.27
N TYR A 239 -2.56 -12.73 5.57
CA TYR A 239 -3.05 -12.86 6.94
C TYR A 239 -3.99 -14.05 7.11
N SER A 240 -3.89 -14.67 8.28
CA SER A 240 -4.75 -15.79 8.72
C SER A 240 -5.59 -15.45 9.96
N GLY A 241 -5.47 -14.22 10.46
CA GLY A 241 -6.13 -13.71 11.66
C GLY A 241 -5.61 -12.30 11.97
N ASN A 242 -5.79 -11.85 13.21
CA ASN A 242 -5.26 -10.55 13.63
C ASN A 242 -3.73 -10.50 13.53
N PHE A 243 -3.19 -9.33 13.24
CA PHE A 243 -1.76 -9.06 13.12
C PHE A 243 -1.42 -7.68 13.69
N THR A 244 -0.14 -7.41 13.89
CA THR A 244 0.35 -6.07 14.22
C THR A 244 0.62 -5.32 12.92
N PRO A 245 0.02 -4.13 12.69
CA PRO A 245 0.33 -3.31 11.52
C PRO A 245 1.84 -3.03 11.41
N PRO A 246 2.38 -2.90 10.19
CA PRO A 246 3.77 -2.50 9.98
C PRO A 246 4.06 -1.16 10.66
N SER A 247 5.19 -1.02 11.35
CA SER A 247 5.65 0.26 11.88
C SER A 247 6.61 0.99 10.94
N GLN A 248 6.90 0.39 9.78
CA GLN A 248 7.87 0.86 8.79
C GLN A 248 7.32 0.65 7.38
N PRO A 249 7.85 1.39 6.37
CA PRO A 249 7.52 1.16 4.97
C PRO A 249 7.68 -0.30 4.54
N PHE A 250 6.82 -0.75 3.63
CA PHE A 250 6.85 -2.13 3.16
C PHE A 250 8.14 -2.43 2.41
N ALA A 251 8.77 -3.56 2.72
CA ALA A 251 9.73 -4.18 1.81
C ALA A 251 8.97 -5.06 0.79
N PRO A 252 9.33 -5.02 -0.51
CA PRO A 252 8.79 -5.97 -1.47
C PRO A 252 9.37 -7.37 -1.24
N ASP A 253 8.56 -8.39 -1.51
CA ASP A 253 8.97 -9.80 -1.53
C ASP A 253 8.55 -10.45 -2.85
N ALA A 254 8.85 -11.74 -3.02
CA ALA A 254 8.54 -12.48 -4.24
C ALA A 254 7.02 -12.59 -4.54
N GLN A 255 6.16 -12.25 -3.59
CA GLN A 255 4.71 -12.28 -3.71
C GLN A 255 4.11 -10.87 -3.89
N THR A 256 4.93 -9.82 -3.82
CA THR A 256 4.52 -8.43 -4.11
C THR A 256 4.35 -8.25 -5.61
N ALA A 257 3.12 -7.99 -6.04
CA ALA A 257 2.76 -7.68 -7.42
C ALA A 257 3.06 -6.22 -7.79
N ALA A 258 2.78 -5.30 -6.87
CA ALA A 258 3.11 -3.88 -7.01
C ALA A 258 3.26 -3.25 -5.63
N LEU A 259 4.10 -2.22 -5.52
CA LEU A 259 4.32 -1.47 -4.28
C LEU A 259 4.52 0.00 -4.60
N TYR A 260 3.66 0.85 -4.03
CA TYR A 260 3.66 2.30 -4.21
C TYR A 260 3.88 2.97 -2.86
N HIS A 261 5.08 3.52 -2.66
CA HIS A 261 5.45 4.24 -1.43
C HIS A 261 4.93 5.67 -1.39
N PHE A 262 4.63 6.27 -2.55
CA PHE A 262 4.28 7.69 -2.66
C PHE A 262 5.34 8.68 -2.15
N ASP A 263 6.60 8.25 -2.12
CA ASP A 263 7.76 9.00 -1.64
C ASP A 263 8.41 9.91 -2.71
N GLU A 264 7.83 10.04 -3.91
CA GLU A 264 8.45 10.82 -4.99
C GLU A 264 8.56 12.31 -4.68
N GLY A 265 7.65 12.84 -3.85
CA GLY A 265 7.63 14.22 -3.37
C GLY A 265 7.40 15.31 -4.43
N SER A 266 7.42 14.96 -5.72
CA SER A 266 7.23 15.88 -6.84
C SER A 266 6.90 15.14 -8.15
N GLY A 267 6.45 15.90 -9.15
CA GLY A 267 6.12 15.33 -10.47
C GLY A 267 4.75 14.65 -10.50
N THR A 268 4.52 13.85 -11.54
CA THR A 268 3.23 13.24 -11.85
C THR A 268 3.29 11.72 -12.04
N GLN A 269 4.37 11.09 -11.60
CA GLN A 269 4.53 9.64 -11.62
C GLN A 269 4.42 9.09 -10.21
N VAL A 270 3.83 7.90 -10.10
CA VAL A 270 3.87 7.05 -8.91
C VAL A 270 4.64 5.81 -9.32
N LEU A 271 5.79 5.58 -8.71
CA LEU A 271 6.69 4.51 -9.07
C LEU A 271 6.29 3.21 -8.36
N ASP A 272 6.48 2.11 -9.08
CA ASP A 272 6.25 0.76 -8.56
C ASP A 272 7.61 0.21 -8.16
N SER A 273 7.81 0.07 -6.85
CA SER A 273 9.05 -0.38 -6.22
C SER A 273 9.07 -1.90 -5.97
N SER A 274 8.10 -2.65 -6.49
CA SER A 274 7.99 -4.09 -6.24
C SER A 274 9.14 -4.93 -6.78
N GLY A 275 9.74 -4.50 -7.91
CA GLY A 275 10.68 -5.33 -8.66
C GLY A 275 10.04 -6.58 -9.29
N ALA A 276 8.70 -6.63 -9.40
CA ALA A 276 7.99 -7.78 -9.95
C ALA A 276 8.34 -8.01 -11.43
N THR A 277 8.50 -9.28 -11.81
CA THR A 277 8.77 -9.65 -13.21
C THR A 277 7.58 -9.31 -14.10
N GLY A 278 7.81 -8.59 -15.20
CA GLY A 278 6.75 -8.09 -16.08
C GLY A 278 6.29 -6.67 -15.73
N GLY A 279 6.75 -6.12 -14.60
CA GLY A 279 6.62 -4.71 -14.26
C GLY A 279 7.76 -3.85 -14.83
N PRO A 280 7.92 -2.61 -14.33
CA PRO A 280 7.13 -1.99 -13.26
C PRO A 280 5.74 -1.54 -13.72
N SER A 281 4.76 -1.59 -12.81
CA SER A 281 3.38 -1.14 -13.03
C SER A 281 3.23 0.32 -12.57
N HIS A 282 3.99 1.25 -13.15
CA HIS A 282 3.96 2.66 -12.75
C HIS A 282 2.58 3.30 -12.91
N GLY A 283 2.22 4.15 -11.95
CA GLY A 283 1.03 4.98 -11.97
C GLY A 283 1.30 6.38 -12.51
N GLY A 284 0.28 7.01 -13.07
CA GLY A 284 0.28 8.43 -13.40
C GLY A 284 -0.68 9.21 -12.52
N LEU A 285 -0.21 10.31 -11.93
CA LEU A 285 -1.08 11.29 -11.29
C LEU A 285 -1.87 12.05 -12.34
N ARG A 286 -3.18 12.13 -12.13
CA ARG A 286 -4.06 13.01 -12.88
C ARG A 286 -4.34 14.24 -12.04
N TYR A 287 -3.49 15.25 -12.17
CA TYR A 287 -3.60 16.47 -11.37
C TYR A 287 -4.71 17.40 -11.87
N GLY A 288 -5.57 17.89 -10.97
CA GLY A 288 -6.60 18.88 -11.30
C GLY A 288 -7.60 19.14 -10.18
N GLY A 289 -8.57 20.03 -10.42
CA GLY A 289 -9.65 20.35 -9.47
C GLY A 289 -9.43 21.67 -8.72
N SER A 290 -10.29 21.95 -7.73
CA SER A 290 -10.17 23.11 -6.85
C SER A 290 -10.64 22.74 -5.43
N PRO A 291 -9.73 22.55 -4.45
CA PRO A 291 -8.27 22.56 -4.57
C PRO A 291 -7.76 21.51 -5.55
N ALA A 292 -6.63 21.79 -6.22
CA ALA A 292 -6.09 20.87 -7.21
C ALA A 292 -5.30 19.73 -6.55
N GLY A 293 -5.55 18.49 -6.97
CA GLY A 293 -4.84 17.30 -6.48
C GLY A 293 -4.82 16.14 -7.48
N PRO A 294 -4.23 15.00 -7.08
CA PRO A 294 -3.62 14.79 -5.77
C PRO A 294 -2.29 15.55 -5.63
N VAL A 295 -1.88 15.84 -4.41
CA VAL A 295 -0.60 16.52 -4.10
C VAL A 295 0.24 15.68 -3.14
N TRP A 296 1.55 15.77 -3.32
CA TRP A 296 2.54 15.22 -2.39
C TRP A 296 2.49 15.99 -1.06
N THR A 297 2.61 15.27 0.05
CA THR A 297 2.64 15.86 1.39
C THR A 297 3.59 15.08 2.29
N THR A 298 4.19 15.75 3.27
CA THR A 298 5.15 15.16 4.22
C THR A 298 4.49 14.51 5.43
N ASP A 299 3.18 14.36 5.37
CA ASP A 299 2.34 13.68 6.34
C ASP A 299 2.30 12.19 6.01
N THR A 300 2.75 11.33 6.92
CA THR A 300 2.99 9.91 6.69
C THR A 300 2.51 9.09 7.90
N PRO A 301 2.07 7.84 7.74
CA PRO A 301 1.65 6.97 8.84
C PRO A 301 2.81 6.51 9.73
N PHE A 302 4.05 6.65 9.27
CA PHE A 302 5.21 6.21 10.03
C PHE A 302 5.77 7.34 10.88
N ARG A 303 6.19 6.96 12.09
CA ARG A 303 6.97 7.86 12.91
C ARG A 303 8.24 8.23 12.17
N ARG A 304 8.59 9.51 12.21
CA ARG A 304 9.85 9.97 11.66
C ARG A 304 10.97 9.24 12.42
N PRO A 305 12.02 8.76 11.73
CA PRO A 305 13.16 8.21 12.43
C PRO A 305 13.66 9.22 13.46
N GLY A 306 13.77 8.81 14.72
CA GLY A 306 14.17 9.67 15.83
C GLY A 306 13.06 10.44 16.54
N ASP A 307 11.83 10.48 16.02
CA ASP A 307 10.65 11.05 16.69
C ASP A 307 10.03 9.96 17.59
N VAL A 308 10.58 9.87 18.80
CA VAL A 308 10.31 8.82 19.79
C VAL A 308 8.97 9.06 20.47
N ASP A 309 8.55 10.32 20.63
CA ASP A 309 7.30 10.65 21.31
C ASP A 309 6.10 10.83 20.35
N GLY A 310 6.38 11.00 19.06
CA GLY A 310 5.41 11.06 17.96
C GLY A 310 4.78 12.43 17.78
N ASP A 311 5.41 13.51 18.26
CA ASP A 311 4.90 14.88 18.13
C ASP A 311 5.24 15.54 16.77
N GLY A 312 6.04 14.85 15.94
CA GLY A 312 6.44 15.27 14.61
C GLY A 312 7.78 16.01 14.55
N CYS A 313 8.36 16.35 15.70
CA CYS A 313 9.69 16.92 15.86
C CYS A 313 10.68 15.83 16.28
N VAL A 314 11.96 16.07 16.03
CA VAL A 314 13.05 15.28 16.62
C VAL A 314 13.86 16.24 17.48
N ASP A 315 13.65 16.23 18.79
CA ASP A 315 14.27 17.19 19.69
C ASP A 315 14.82 16.56 20.98
N ASP A 316 15.08 17.40 21.99
CA ASP A 316 15.65 16.94 23.25
C ASP A 316 14.69 16.06 24.05
N ALA A 317 13.38 16.15 23.83
CA ALA A 317 12.40 15.24 24.42
C ALA A 317 12.62 13.80 23.91
N ASP A 318 12.77 13.62 22.59
CA ASP A 318 13.04 12.31 21.99
C ASP A 318 14.36 11.72 22.46
N LEU A 319 15.40 12.56 22.46
CA LEU A 319 16.72 12.19 22.93
C LEU A 319 16.68 11.70 24.39
N LEU A 320 15.96 12.40 25.25
CA LEU A 320 15.80 12.02 26.65
C LEU A 320 15.04 10.69 26.80
N GLN A 321 14.05 10.40 25.94
CA GLN A 321 13.34 9.13 26.00
C GLN A 321 14.25 7.94 25.68
N VAL A 322 15.11 8.04 24.66
CA VAL A 322 16.11 7.00 24.38
C VAL A 322 17.07 6.83 25.55
N LEU A 323 17.58 7.94 26.10
CA LEU A 323 18.51 7.88 27.23
C LEU A 323 17.90 7.28 28.50
N PHE A 324 16.61 7.51 28.77
CA PHE A 324 15.92 6.91 29.91
C PHE A 324 15.59 5.43 29.71
N ALA A 325 15.41 5.01 28.46
CA ALA A 325 15.12 3.63 28.08
C ALA A 325 16.39 2.81 27.78
N PHE A 326 17.58 3.39 27.84
CA PHE A 326 18.83 2.73 27.43
C PHE A 326 19.04 1.37 28.14
N GLY A 327 19.26 0.32 27.34
CA GLY A 327 19.36 -1.07 27.78
C GLY A 327 18.01 -1.79 27.98
N ALA A 328 16.88 -1.14 27.70
CA ALA A 328 15.58 -1.81 27.70
C ALA A 328 15.47 -2.80 26.53
N THR A 329 14.66 -3.84 26.71
CA THR A 329 14.45 -4.89 25.71
C THR A 329 12.95 -5.09 25.45
N GLY A 330 12.63 -5.63 24.26
CA GLY A 330 11.25 -5.82 23.82
C GLY A 330 10.64 -4.55 23.25
N SER A 331 9.32 -4.53 23.06
CA SER A 331 8.63 -3.39 22.43
C SER A 331 8.80 -2.12 23.27
N ASN A 332 9.51 -1.14 22.71
CA ASN A 332 9.80 0.14 23.34
C ASN A 332 9.77 1.24 22.28
N PRO A 333 9.07 2.37 22.47
CA PRO A 333 9.12 3.50 21.54
C PRO A 333 10.52 4.05 21.28
N ALA A 334 11.44 3.91 22.25
CA ALA A 334 12.83 4.31 22.14
C ALA A 334 13.71 3.35 21.33
N ASP A 335 13.21 2.16 21.00
CA ASP A 335 13.85 1.23 20.05
C ASP A 335 13.43 1.66 18.64
N VAL A 336 14.07 2.73 18.16
CA VAL A 336 13.71 3.40 16.90
C VAL A 336 14.19 2.64 15.68
N ASN A 337 15.14 1.70 15.83
CA ASN A 337 15.56 0.79 14.77
C ASN A 337 14.81 -0.56 14.77
N SER A 338 14.01 -0.82 15.80
CA SER A 338 13.17 -2.01 15.99
C SER A 338 13.94 -3.34 16.07
N ASP A 339 15.17 -3.34 16.60
CA ASP A 339 15.99 -4.54 16.80
C ASP A 339 15.76 -5.24 18.16
N SER A 340 14.81 -4.74 18.94
CA SER A 340 14.41 -5.21 20.28
C SER A 340 15.37 -4.88 21.42
N LEU A 341 16.36 -4.00 21.22
CA LEU A 341 17.26 -3.49 22.25
C LEU A 341 17.44 -1.98 22.10
N VAL A 342 17.13 -1.21 23.14
CA VAL A 342 17.43 0.23 23.14
C VAL A 342 18.92 0.42 23.44
N ASP A 343 19.72 0.85 22.47
CA ASP A 343 21.17 1.04 22.64
C ASP A 343 21.73 2.29 21.94
N ASP A 344 23.06 2.31 21.72
CA ASP A 344 23.73 3.44 21.08
C ASP A 344 23.36 3.59 19.60
N ALA A 345 22.86 2.55 18.93
CA ALA A 345 22.33 2.66 17.58
C ALA A 345 21.05 3.50 17.53
N ASP A 346 20.12 3.31 18.48
CA ASP A 346 18.92 4.14 18.60
C ASP A 346 19.26 5.60 18.92
N LEU A 347 20.18 5.78 19.86
CA LEU A 347 20.67 7.10 20.25
C LEU A 347 21.28 7.83 19.05
N LEU A 348 22.07 7.12 18.24
CA LEU A 348 22.67 7.69 17.03
C LEU A 348 21.60 8.09 16.01
N ILE A 349 20.53 7.31 15.84
CA ILE A 349 19.43 7.68 14.92
C ILE A 349 18.82 9.02 15.33
N VAL A 350 18.44 9.19 16.61
CA VAL A 350 17.90 10.47 17.11
C VAL A 350 18.89 11.61 16.89
N LEU A 351 20.17 11.40 17.21
CA LEU A 351 21.20 12.44 17.06
C LEU A 351 21.47 12.81 15.60
N PHE A 352 21.37 11.88 14.66
CA PHE A 352 21.62 12.13 13.24
C PHE A 352 20.53 12.99 12.58
N VAL A 353 19.30 12.88 13.07
CA VAL A 353 18.12 13.60 12.56
C VAL A 353 17.62 14.68 13.53
N PHE A 354 18.41 15.00 14.55
CA PHE A 354 18.07 16.00 15.56
C PHE A 354 17.78 17.37 14.94
N GLY A 355 16.65 17.97 15.35
CA GLY A 355 16.10 19.21 14.81
C GLY A 355 15.26 19.03 13.55
N ALA A 356 14.98 17.80 13.11
CA ALA A 356 14.07 17.55 12.01
C ALA A 356 12.61 17.76 12.42
N GLY A 357 11.80 18.24 11.47
CA GLY A 357 10.35 18.13 11.55
C GLY A 357 9.57 19.31 12.12
N CYS A 358 10.29 20.35 12.54
CA CYS A 358 9.77 21.61 13.06
C CYS A 358 9.63 22.70 11.98
#